data_AF-A0A166TAV4-F1
#
_entry.id   AF-A0A166TAV4-F1
#
_cell.length_a   1.000
_cell.length_b   1.000
_cell.length_c   1.000
_cell.angle_alpha   90.00
_cell.angle_beta   90.00
_cell.angle_gamma   90.00
#
_symmetry.space_group_name_H-M   'P 1'
#
loop_
_entity.id
_entity.type
_entity.pdbx_description
1 polymer ?
#
loop_
_entity_poly.entity_id
_entity_poly.type
_entity_poly.pdbx_seq_one_letter_code
_entity_poly.pdbx_strand_id
1 'polypeptide(L)'
;MFESFSSGYYLGRLYVEPYEGDHAVMCRDDHESVNKALYSSGEGVERLDWPLVMKIDQQHFSVHAEDDIPDNTLVIPDELLDNTRIRNPPELKEVLLAKADRVEQLIGFQRRHPGFGSGGAV
;
A
#
# COMPACT_ATOMS: atom_id res chain seq x y z
N MET A 1 -6.30 0.77 -12.29
CA MET A 1 -7.51 -0.05 -11.98
C MET A 1 -7.06 -1.32 -11.27
N PHE A 2 -7.67 -1.62 -10.12
CA PHE A 2 -7.39 -2.81 -9.31
C PHE A 2 -8.44 -3.89 -9.59
N GLU A 3 -8.03 -5.16 -9.64
CA GLU A 3 -8.87 -6.31 -9.92
C GLU A 3 -8.84 -7.31 -8.76
N SER A 4 -9.93 -8.06 -8.55
CA SER A 4 -9.94 -9.10 -7.51
C SER A 4 -8.98 -10.21 -7.88
N PHE A 5 -7.96 -10.42 -7.05
CA PHE A 5 -6.93 -11.44 -7.29
C PHE A 5 -7.07 -12.62 -6.34
N SER A 6 -7.33 -12.36 -5.06
CA SER A 6 -7.50 -13.40 -4.05
C SER A 6 -8.56 -13.02 -3.02
N SER A 7 -8.82 -13.94 -2.07
CA SER A 7 -9.70 -13.68 -0.93
C SER A 7 -9.24 -12.47 -0.10
N GLY A 8 -7.94 -12.21 -0.02
CA GLY A 8 -7.37 -11.15 0.82
C GLY A 8 -6.78 -9.95 0.08
N TYR A 9 -6.68 -9.99 -1.25
CA TYR A 9 -6.02 -8.93 -2.04
C TYR A 9 -6.71 -8.63 -3.37
N TYR A 10 -6.62 -7.37 -3.77
CA TYR A 10 -6.76 -6.90 -5.14
C TYR A 10 -5.38 -6.76 -5.79
N LEU A 11 -5.28 -6.94 -7.10
CA LEU A 11 -4.07 -6.73 -7.89
C LEU A 11 -4.23 -5.49 -8.75
N GLY A 12 -3.23 -4.61 -8.74
CA GLY A 12 -3.16 -3.45 -9.62
C GLY A 12 -1.74 -3.26 -10.13
N ARG A 13 -1.56 -2.26 -10.99
CA ARG A 13 -0.24 -1.84 -11.46
C ARG A 13 -0.07 -0.35 -11.22
N LEU A 14 1.05 0.03 -10.62
CA LEU A 14 1.42 1.41 -10.33
C LEU A 14 2.86 1.64 -10.77
N TYR A 15 3.17 2.85 -11.19
CA TYR A 15 4.56 3.29 -11.31
C TYR A 15 5.14 3.42 -9.91
N VAL A 16 6.30 2.82 -9.67
CA VAL A 16 6.97 2.92 -8.38
C VAL A 16 8.20 3.79 -8.52
N GLU A 17 8.25 4.84 -7.71
CA GLU A 17 9.30 5.86 -7.71
C GLU A 17 9.94 5.98 -6.33
N PRO A 18 11.25 6.27 -6.25
CA PRO A 18 11.90 6.60 -4.99
C PRO A 18 11.52 8.02 -4.58
N TYR A 19 11.49 8.27 -3.29
CA TYR A 19 11.44 9.64 -2.77
C TYR A 19 12.08 9.75 -1.39
N GLU A 20 12.42 10.98 -1.00
CA GLU A 20 12.94 11.28 0.33
C GLU A 20 11.77 11.54 1.30
N GLY A 21 11.42 10.54 2.11
CA GLY A 21 10.45 10.67 3.20
C GLY A 21 10.27 9.38 3.99
N ASP A 22 9.29 9.35 4.89
CA ASP A 22 9.18 8.29 5.91
C ASP A 22 8.20 7.15 5.56
N HIS A 23 7.25 7.37 4.65
CA HIS A 23 6.12 6.46 4.41
C HIS A 23 5.74 6.39 2.94
N ALA A 24 5.36 5.22 2.42
CA ALA A 24 4.87 5.17 1.04
C ALA A 24 3.65 6.10 0.85
N VAL A 25 3.61 6.86 -0.24
CA VAL A 25 2.48 7.74 -0.55
C VAL A 25 2.04 7.62 -2.01
N MET A 26 0.78 7.93 -2.26
CA MET A 26 0.19 7.96 -3.60
C MET A 26 -0.75 9.17 -3.75
N CYS A 27 -1.12 9.48 -5.00
CA CYS A 27 -2.05 10.57 -5.31
C CYS A 27 -3.32 10.48 -4.43
N ARG A 28 -3.70 11.61 -3.81
CA ARG A 28 -4.88 11.70 -2.95
C ARG A 28 -6.15 11.21 -3.66
N ASP A 29 -6.37 11.64 -4.89
CA ASP A 29 -7.58 11.28 -5.64
C ASP A 29 -7.66 9.77 -5.89
N ASP A 30 -6.53 9.14 -6.25
CA ASP A 30 -6.45 7.69 -6.41
C ASP A 30 -6.65 6.96 -5.07
N HIS A 31 -6.02 7.46 -4.00
CA HIS A 31 -6.17 6.90 -2.66
C HIS A 31 -7.63 6.94 -2.19
N GLU A 32 -8.31 8.07 -2.36
CA GLU A 32 -9.72 8.23 -2.02
C GLU A 32 -10.62 7.37 -2.89
N SER A 33 -10.37 7.33 -4.20
CA SER A 33 -11.14 6.52 -5.15
C SER A 33 -11.06 5.04 -4.79
N VAL A 34 -9.86 4.55 -4.50
CA VAL A 34 -9.61 3.18 -4.04
C VAL A 34 -10.28 2.93 -2.68
N ASN A 35 -10.14 3.84 -1.72
CA ASN A 35 -10.80 3.67 -0.43
C ASN A 35 -12.32 3.60 -0.56
N LYS A 36 -12.94 4.50 -1.36
CA LYS A 36 -14.38 4.49 -1.62
C LYS A 36 -14.82 3.19 -2.28
N ALA A 37 -14.09 2.73 -3.29
CA ALA A 37 -14.43 1.49 -3.99
C ALA A 37 -14.34 0.24 -3.10
N LEU A 38 -13.43 0.22 -2.13
CA LEU A 38 -13.15 -0.98 -1.33
C LEU A 38 -13.78 -0.98 0.05
N TYR A 39 -13.97 0.18 0.66
CA TYR A 39 -14.47 0.32 2.04
C TYR A 39 -15.87 0.91 2.13
N SER A 40 -16.45 1.48 1.06
CA SER A 40 -17.81 2.03 1.11
C SER A 40 -18.94 1.00 0.91
N SER A 41 -18.66 -0.31 0.97
CA SER A 41 -19.67 -1.37 0.87
C SER A 41 -20.48 -1.64 2.15
N GLY A 42 -20.21 -0.91 3.24
CA GLY A 42 -21.25 -0.55 4.21
C GLY A 42 -21.50 -1.46 5.42
N GLU A 43 -20.52 -1.62 6.32
CA GLU A 43 -20.76 -1.91 7.75
C GLU A 43 -19.58 -1.37 8.60
N GLY A 44 -19.44 -0.04 8.69
CA GLY A 44 -18.40 0.59 9.51
C GLY A 44 -18.07 2.02 9.07
N VAL A 45 -17.47 2.80 9.97
CA VAL A 45 -16.99 4.18 9.71
C VAL A 45 -16.18 4.17 8.41
N GLU A 46 -16.53 5.05 7.47
CA GLU A 46 -15.79 5.28 6.24
C GLU A 46 -14.35 5.66 6.60
N ARG A 47 -13.43 4.69 6.56
CA ARG A 47 -12.03 4.88 7.00
C ARG A 47 -11.20 5.51 5.89
N LEU A 48 -11.63 6.66 5.38
CA LEU A 48 -10.85 7.46 4.44
C LEU A 48 -9.53 7.95 5.08
N ASP A 49 -9.48 8.01 6.42
CA ASP A 49 -8.33 8.48 7.19
C ASP A 49 -7.29 7.38 7.48
N TRP A 50 -7.53 6.12 7.10
CA TRP A 50 -6.58 5.03 7.34
C TRP A 50 -5.70 4.81 6.12
N PRO A 51 -4.40 4.52 6.32
CA PRO A 51 -3.51 4.19 5.21
C PRO A 51 -3.98 2.92 4.51
N LEU A 52 -3.87 2.89 3.18
CA LEU A 52 -4.00 1.67 2.41
C LEU A 52 -2.82 0.75 2.72
N VAL A 53 -3.06 -0.56 2.81
CA VAL A 53 -1.95 -1.51 2.95
C VAL A 53 -1.69 -2.18 1.62
N MET A 54 -0.57 -1.83 1.00
CA MET A 54 -0.14 -2.39 -0.28
C MET A 54 1.03 -3.33 -0.10
N LYS A 55 1.10 -4.37 -0.92
CA LYS A 55 2.21 -5.32 -0.92
C LYS A 55 2.91 -5.29 -2.28
N ILE A 56 4.23 -5.15 -2.24
CA ILE A 56 5.12 -5.27 -3.40
C ILE A 56 6.15 -6.33 -3.08
N ASP A 57 6.35 -7.27 -4.00
CA ASP A 57 7.15 -8.48 -3.79
C ASP A 57 6.72 -9.25 -2.52
N GLN A 58 7.46 -9.06 -1.42
CA GLN A 58 7.26 -9.73 -0.14
C GLN A 58 6.98 -8.77 1.01
N GLN A 59 6.94 -7.46 0.75
CA GLN A 59 6.83 -6.43 1.78
C GLN A 59 5.49 -5.71 1.72
N HIS A 60 4.96 -5.38 2.89
CA HIS A 60 3.76 -4.55 3.05
C HIS A 60 4.15 -3.13 3.43
N PHE A 61 3.49 -2.17 2.79
CA PHE A 61 3.66 -0.74 2.98
C PHE A 61 2.33 -0.14 3.42
N SER A 62 2.38 0.73 4.42
CA SER A 62 1.28 1.65 4.72
C SER A 62 1.40 2.81 3.76
N VAL A 63 0.37 3.00 2.94
CA VAL A 63 0.33 3.98 1.87
C VAL A 63 -0.63 5.09 2.25
N HIS A 64 -0.12 6.32 2.32
CA HIS A 64 -0.90 7.51 2.66
C HIS A 64 -1.23 8.33 1.40
N ALA A 65 -2.25 9.16 1.50
CA ALA A 65 -2.60 10.14 0.46
C ALA A 65 -1.66 11.35 0.54
N GLU A 66 -1.18 11.80 -0.62
CA GLU A 66 -0.40 13.02 -0.79
C GLU A 66 -0.84 13.76 -2.07
N ASP A 67 -0.79 15.08 -2.06
CA ASP A 67 -1.38 15.92 -3.13
C ASP A 67 -0.44 16.11 -4.33
N ASP A 68 0.87 16.10 -4.13
CA ASP A 68 1.88 16.38 -5.16
C ASP A 68 2.40 15.12 -5.88
N ILE A 69 1.64 14.02 -5.86
CA ILE A 69 2.02 12.75 -6.47
C ILE A 69 1.25 12.52 -7.77
N PRO A 70 1.91 12.16 -8.88
CA PRO A 70 1.21 11.83 -10.12
C PRO A 70 0.23 10.67 -9.96
N ASP A 71 -0.85 10.70 -10.73
CA ASP A 71 -1.81 9.60 -10.80
C ASP A 71 -1.13 8.27 -11.16
N ASN A 72 -1.69 7.17 -10.67
CA ASN A 72 -1.17 5.81 -10.82
C ASN A 72 0.30 5.64 -10.41
N THR A 73 0.80 6.52 -9.54
CA THR A 73 2.17 6.49 -9.03
C THR A 73 2.16 6.25 -7.53
N LEU A 74 3.08 5.38 -7.10
CA LEU A 74 3.36 5.06 -5.72
C LEU A 74 4.81 5.45 -5.46
N VAL A 75 5.02 6.48 -4.66
CA VAL A 75 6.36 6.84 -4.22
C VAL A 75 6.68 6.11 -2.92
N ILE A 76 7.88 5.55 -2.83
CA ILE A 76 8.33 4.76 -1.69
C ILE A 76 9.70 5.28 -1.24
N PRO A 77 9.96 5.37 0.07
CA PRO A 77 11.27 5.78 0.56
C PRO A 77 12.40 4.89 0.03
N ASP A 78 13.54 5.49 -0.30
CA ASP A 78 14.71 4.75 -0.81
C ASP A 78 15.10 3.57 0.10
N GLU A 79 15.12 3.79 1.41
CA GLU A 79 15.45 2.76 2.41
C GLU A 79 14.48 1.56 2.38
N LEU A 80 13.22 1.82 2.02
CA LEU A 80 12.19 0.80 1.91
C LEU A 80 12.24 0.09 0.54
N LEU A 81 12.60 0.82 -0.52
CA LEU A 81 12.82 0.27 -1.86
C LEU A 81 14.00 -0.69 -1.92
N ASP A 82 15.09 -0.43 -1.17
CA ASP A 82 16.26 -1.32 -1.11
C ASP A 82 15.92 -2.75 -0.70
N ASN A 83 14.86 -2.90 0.08
CA ASN A 83 14.35 -4.20 0.54
C ASN A 83 13.46 -4.91 -0.52
N THR A 84 13.20 -4.27 -1.66
CA THR A 84 12.42 -4.82 -2.78
C THR A 84 13.32 -5.29 -3.91
N ARG A 85 12.72 -5.91 -4.94
CA ARG A 85 13.43 -6.30 -6.17
C ARG A 85 13.41 -5.20 -7.24
N ILE A 86 12.99 -3.99 -6.88
CA ILE A 86 13.03 -2.82 -7.78
C ILE A 86 14.49 -2.35 -7.84
N ARG A 87 15.08 -2.32 -9.03
CA ARG A 87 16.50 -1.99 -9.23
C ARG A 87 16.74 -0.68 -9.97
N ASN A 88 15.78 -0.24 -10.79
CA ASN A 88 15.93 0.95 -11.61
C ASN A 88 14.59 1.69 -11.72
N PRO A 89 14.10 2.28 -10.63
CA PRO A 89 12.88 3.07 -10.67
C PRO A 89 13.10 4.41 -11.40
N PRO A 90 12.07 5.04 -12.01
CA PRO A 90 10.66 4.61 -12.06
C PRO A 90 10.43 3.31 -12.85
N GLU A 91 9.67 2.37 -12.26
CA GLU A 91 9.27 1.13 -12.93
C GLU A 91 7.80 0.79 -12.66
N LEU A 92 7.06 0.35 -13.68
CA LEU A 92 5.70 -0.16 -13.51
C LEU A 92 5.74 -1.52 -12.80
N LYS A 93 5.12 -1.61 -11.61
CA LYS A 93 5.08 -2.84 -10.81
C LYS A 93 3.67 -3.29 -10.50
N GLU A 94 3.53 -4.60 -10.36
CA GLU A 94 2.35 -5.22 -9.78
C GLU A 94 2.31 -4.95 -8.27
N VAL A 95 1.16 -4.50 -7.80
CA VAL A 95 0.92 -4.16 -6.40
C VAL A 95 -0.31 -4.90 -5.91
N LEU A 96 -0.19 -5.56 -4.77
CA LEU A 96 -1.27 -6.28 -4.11
C LEU A 96 -1.86 -5.41 -3.00
N LEU A 97 -3.06 -4.90 -3.21
CA LEU A 97 -3.79 -4.10 -2.24
C LEU A 97 -4.60 -4.98 -1.31
N ALA A 98 -4.37 -4.88 0.01
CA ALA A 98 -5.06 -5.67 1.01
C ALA A 98 -6.54 -5.26 1.13
N LYS A 99 -7.42 -6.25 1.29
CA LYS A 99 -8.83 -6.03 1.63
C LYS A 99 -9.00 -5.70 3.12
N ALA A 100 -10.14 -5.12 3.50
CA ALA A 100 -10.45 -4.72 4.88
C ALA A 100 -10.16 -5.80 5.93
N ASP A 101 -10.72 -7.01 5.75
CA ASP A 101 -10.49 -8.14 6.67
C ASP A 101 -9.00 -8.49 6.81
N ARG A 102 -8.24 -8.32 5.73
CA ARG A 102 -6.81 -8.58 5.72
C ARG A 102 -6.03 -7.48 6.45
N VAL A 103 -6.45 -6.23 6.30
CA VAL A 103 -5.88 -5.08 7.01
C VAL A 103 -6.08 -5.24 8.53
N GLU A 104 -7.28 -5.63 8.97
CA GLU A 104 -7.55 -5.88 10.39
C GLU A 104 -6.67 -6.98 10.98
N GLN A 105 -6.44 -8.07 10.24
CA GLN A 105 -5.52 -9.13 10.65
C GLN A 105 -4.08 -8.62 10.78
N LEU A 106 -3.63 -7.79 9.83
CA LEU A 106 -2.26 -7.24 9.83
C LEU A 106 -2.04 -6.27 10.98
N ILE A 107 -3.00 -5.37 11.24
CA ILE A 107 -2.94 -4.45 12.40
C ILE A 107 -3.04 -5.23 13.71
N GLY A 108 -3.94 -6.22 13.78
CA GLY A 108 -4.06 -7.11 14.93
C GLY A 108 -2.76 -7.86 15.21
N PHE A 109 -2.05 -8.27 14.15
CA PHE A 109 -0.73 -8.89 14.25
C PHE A 109 0.35 -7.91 14.71
N GLN A 110 0.40 -6.69 14.15
CA GLN A 110 1.35 -5.64 14.56
C GLN A 110 1.15 -5.19 16.00
N ARG A 111 -0.10 -5.05 16.47
CA ARG A 111 -0.39 -4.76 17.89
C ARG A 111 0.07 -5.88 18.82
N ARG A 112 0.11 -7.12 18.34
CA ARG A 112 0.53 -8.30 19.11
C ARG A 112 2.04 -8.58 19.00
N HIS A 113 2.66 -8.08 17.93
CA HIS A 113 4.08 -8.19 17.62
C HIS A 113 4.63 -6.82 17.17
N PRO A 114 4.81 -5.87 18.11
CA PRO A 114 5.42 -4.57 17.82
C PRO A 114 6.87 -4.82 17.38
N GLY A 115 7.10 -4.78 16.07
CA GLY A 115 8.37 -5.18 15.42
C GLY A 115 8.16 -5.88 14.07
N PHE A 116 6.95 -6.34 13.75
CA PHE A 116 6.64 -6.92 12.45
C PHE A 116 6.22 -5.81 11.45
N GLY A 117 7.20 -5.04 11.01
CA GLY A 117 7.00 -3.91 10.12
C GLY A 117 8.32 -3.31 9.66
N SER A 118 9.35 -4.11 9.43
CA SER A 118 10.60 -3.70 8.80
C SER A 118 11.33 -4.97 8.37
N GLY A 119 11.83 -5.00 7.13
CA GLY A 119 13.01 -5.77 6.70
C GLY A 119 13.09 -7.25 7.06
N GLY A 120 13.17 -8.10 6.03
CA GLY A 120 13.36 -9.54 6.20
C GLY A 120 14.51 -9.90 7.16
N ALA A 121 14.27 -10.95 7.94
CA ALA A 121 15.31 -11.73 8.60
C ALA A 121 15.12 -13.18 8.16
N VAL A 122 15.95 -13.63 7.20
CA VAL A 122 17.02 -14.63 7.38
C VAL A 122 17.99 -14.55 6.21
#